data_AF-A0A2E4J406-F1
#
_entry.id   AF-A0A2E4J406-F1
#
_cell.length_a   1.000
_cell.length_b   1.000
_cell.length_c   1.000
_cell.angle_alpha   90.00
_cell.angle_beta   90.00
_cell.angle_gamma   90.00
#
_symmetry.space_group_name_H-M   'P 1'
#
loop_
_entity.id
_entity.type
_entity.pdbx_description
1 polymer ?
#
loop_
_entity_poly.entity_id
_entity_poly.type
_entity_poly.pdbx_seq_one_letter_code
_entity_poly.pdbx_strand_id
1 'polypeptide(L)'
;MNQYLLLIQNNQKTEFMAEEWDRFFAAAKSSGTFAGGSEIGARQVLGDTQSAQSTAHIGGYMRFDSDDKAKLIELLKLHPVVLHGCSLELCELPKS
;
A
#
# COMPACT_ATOMS: atom_id res chain seq x y z
N MET A 1 14.79 -8.04 -9.63
CA MET A 1 13.86 -7.43 -8.68
C MET A 1 13.23 -6.19 -9.26
N ASN A 2 11.97 -6.32 -9.66
CA ASN A 2 11.09 -5.18 -9.86
C ASN A 2 10.64 -4.64 -8.50
N GLN A 3 10.46 -3.33 -8.42
CA GLN A 3 10.02 -2.65 -7.22
C GLN A 3 8.58 -2.21 -7.42
N TYR A 4 7.80 -2.27 -6.36
CA TYR A 4 6.39 -1.91 -6.37
C TYR A 4 6.09 -0.96 -5.21
N LEU A 5 5.28 0.05 -5.50
CA LEU A 5 4.66 0.92 -4.52
C LEU A 5 3.18 0.57 -4.43
N LEU A 6 2.74 0.19 -3.24
CA LEU A 6 1.34 0.02 -2.91
C LEU A 6 0.84 1.31 -2.28
N LEU A 7 -0.20 1.92 -2.83
CA LEU A 7 -0.91 3.05 -2.24
C LEU A 7 -2.22 2.56 -1.63
N ILE A 8 -2.44 2.92 -0.37
CA ILE A 8 -3.61 2.49 0.41
C ILE A 8 -4.68 3.58 0.33
N GLN A 9 -5.84 3.24 -0.23
CA GLN A 9 -6.95 4.18 -0.36
C GLN A 9 -7.69 4.30 0.98
N ASN A 10 -7.91 5.53 1.45
CA ASN A 10 -8.71 5.84 2.64
C ASN A 10 -10.22 5.76 2.36
N ASN A 11 -10.65 4.66 1.73
CA ASN A 11 -12.05 4.41 1.40
C ASN A 11 -12.71 3.38 2.34
N GLN A 12 -12.14 3.19 3.52
CA GLN A 12 -12.66 2.33 4.59
C GLN A 12 -13.97 2.86 5.18
N LYS A 13 -14.92 1.95 5.39
CA LYS A 13 -16.22 2.22 6.02
C LYS A 13 -16.35 1.61 7.42
N THR A 14 -15.42 0.74 7.78
CA THR A 14 -15.36 -0.02 9.02
C THR A 14 -13.95 0.01 9.55
N GLU A 15 -13.79 -0.08 10.87
CA GLU A 15 -12.48 -0.23 11.49
C GLU A 15 -11.85 -1.60 11.16
N PHE A 16 -10.52 -1.63 11.10
CA PHE A 16 -9.73 -2.86 10.99
C PHE A 16 -9.29 -3.29 12.38
N MET A 17 -9.30 -4.59 12.63
CA MET A 17 -8.80 -5.16 13.88
C MET A 17 -7.28 -5.26 13.84
N ALA A 18 -6.62 -5.08 14.98
CA ALA A 18 -5.15 -5.15 15.07
C ALA A 18 -4.63 -6.52 14.60
N GLU A 19 -5.36 -7.58 14.91
CA GLU A 19 -5.02 -8.96 14.56
C GLU A 19 -5.02 -9.21 13.05
N GLU A 20 -5.80 -8.46 12.27
CA GLU A 20 -5.84 -8.57 10.81
C GLU A 20 -4.56 -8.00 10.21
N TRP A 21 -4.09 -6.88 10.75
CA TRP A 21 -2.80 -6.29 10.40
C TRP A 21 -1.65 -7.20 10.79
N ASP A 22 -1.67 -7.78 11.99
CA ASP A 22 -0.64 -8.71 12.46
C ASP A 22 -0.51 -9.93 11.53
N ARG A 23 -1.64 -10.51 11.12
CA ARG A 23 -1.67 -11.63 10.15
C ARG A 23 -1.08 -11.23 8.81
N PHE A 24 -1.47 -10.08 8.28
CA PHE A 24 -0.94 -9.59 7.02
C PHE A 24 0.56 -9.33 7.10
N PHE A 25 1.04 -8.63 8.14
CA PHE A 25 2.46 -8.35 8.30
C PHE A 25 3.28 -9.62 8.52
N ALA A 26 2.76 -10.63 9.20
CA ALA A 26 3.40 -11.94 9.30
C ALA A 26 3.57 -12.58 7.92
N ALA A 27 2.51 -12.60 7.10
CA ALA A 27 2.57 -13.12 5.73
C ALA A 27 3.55 -12.33 4.86
N ALA A 28 3.49 -11.00 4.90
CA ALA A 28 4.34 -10.09 4.12
C ALA A 28 5.82 -10.16 4.51
N LYS A 29 6.14 -10.36 5.79
CA LYS A 29 7.52 -10.62 6.22
C LYS A 29 7.99 -11.99 5.76
N SER A 30 7.14 -13.02 5.87
CA SER A 30 7.50 -14.39 5.45
C SER A 30 7.71 -14.52 3.94
N SER A 31 7.09 -13.67 3.12
CA SER A 31 7.24 -13.69 1.67
C SER A 31 8.64 -13.25 1.22
N GLY A 32 9.39 -12.53 2.06
CA GLY A 32 10.68 -11.94 1.71
C GLY A 32 10.58 -10.76 0.73
N THR A 33 9.37 -10.35 0.33
CA THR A 33 9.16 -9.26 -0.64
C THR A 33 8.89 -7.91 0.02
N PHE A 34 8.46 -7.88 1.28
CA PHE A 34 8.10 -6.63 1.96
C PHE A 34 9.33 -5.76 2.27
N ALA A 35 9.32 -4.53 1.76
CA ALA A 35 10.42 -3.57 1.86
C ALA A 35 10.08 -2.34 2.74
N GLY A 36 9.01 -2.42 3.53
CA GLY A 36 8.58 -1.37 4.46
C GLY A 36 7.33 -0.61 4.02
N GLY A 37 6.88 0.32 4.85
CA GLY A 37 5.66 1.09 4.62
C GLY A 37 5.30 1.94 5.84
N SER A 38 4.34 2.84 5.67
CA SER A 38 3.84 3.69 6.73
C SER A 38 2.46 4.26 6.38
N GLU A 39 1.75 4.71 7.41
CA GLU A 39 0.67 5.69 7.27
C GLU A 39 1.25 7.03 6.77
N ILE A 40 0.44 7.80 6.04
CA ILE A 40 0.76 9.14 5.55
C ILE A 40 0.07 10.18 6.43
N GLY A 41 0.88 10.93 7.18
CA GLY A 41 0.44 12.02 8.04
C GLY A 41 0.11 13.33 7.30
N ALA A 42 0.39 14.46 7.96
CA ALA A 42 0.15 15.79 7.40
C ALA A 42 0.88 16.00 6.06
N ARG A 43 0.22 16.67 5.11
CA ARG A 43 0.72 16.90 3.75
C ARG A 43 1.06 18.38 3.56
N GLN A 44 2.14 18.65 2.85
CA GLN A 44 2.49 19.97 2.36
C GLN A 44 2.78 19.87 0.86
N VAL A 45 2.14 20.73 0.07
CA VAL A 45 2.39 20.84 -1.37
C VAL A 45 3.37 21.97 -1.62
N LEU A 46 4.40 21.72 -2.41
CA LEU A 46 5.40 22.70 -2.84
C LEU A 46 5.28 22.91 -4.35
N GLY A 47 5.31 24.17 -4.82
CA GLY A 47 5.18 24.52 -6.24
C GLY A 47 3.82 25.14 -6.59
N ASP A 48 3.25 24.73 -7.73
CA ASP A 48 1.93 25.18 -8.17
C ASP A 48 0.81 24.46 -7.39
N THR A 49 0.39 25.07 -6.28
CA THR A 49 -0.66 24.53 -5.42
C THR A 49 -2.06 24.66 -6.02
N GLN A 50 -2.24 25.40 -7.13
CA GLN A 50 -3.56 25.60 -7.73
C GLN A 50 -3.93 24.47 -8.69
N SER A 51 -2.96 23.96 -9.45
CA SER A 51 -3.17 22.85 -10.38
C SER A 51 -2.93 21.47 -9.78
N ALA A 52 -2.24 21.39 -8.64
CA ALA A 52 -1.92 20.13 -7.99
C ALA A 52 -3.19 19.36 -7.57
N GLN A 53 -3.25 18.09 -7.95
CA GLN A 53 -4.29 17.18 -7.48
C GLN A 53 -3.99 16.71 -6.05
N SER A 54 -5.04 16.62 -5.24
CA SER A 54 -4.92 16.20 -3.85
C SER A 54 -4.67 14.68 -3.72
N THR A 55 -3.73 14.31 -2.86
CA THR A 55 -3.49 12.92 -2.42
C THR A 55 -4.11 12.62 -1.06
N ALA A 56 -5.08 13.44 -0.60
CA ALA A 56 -5.75 13.26 0.69
C ALA A 56 -6.47 11.91 0.82
N HIS A 57 -6.85 11.31 -0.30
CA HIS A 57 -7.50 10.01 -0.38
C HIS A 57 -6.52 8.83 -0.17
N ILE A 58 -5.19 9.06 -0.16
CA ILE A 58 -4.20 8.01 0.07
C ILE A 58 -3.76 8.05 1.54
N GLY A 59 -4.12 7.05 2.33
CA GLY A 59 -3.83 7.01 3.77
C GLY A 59 -2.50 6.41 4.15
N GLY A 60 -1.91 5.60 3.29
CA GLY A 60 -0.69 4.89 3.59
C GLY A 60 -0.01 4.39 2.33
N TYR A 61 1.20 3.89 2.50
CA TYR A 61 1.94 3.23 1.44
C TYR A 61 2.70 2.03 1.97
N MET A 62 2.99 1.09 1.08
CA MET A 62 3.93 0.00 1.32
C MET A 62 4.82 -0.20 0.10
N ARG A 63 6.02 -0.73 0.30
CA ARG A 63 6.93 -1.12 -0.76
C ARG A 63 7.13 -2.63 -0.77
N PHE A 64 7.22 -3.17 -1.98
CA PHE A 64 7.55 -4.57 -2.21
C PHE A 64 8.57 -4.71 -3.31
N ASP A 65 9.48 -5.64 -3.15
CA ASP A 65 10.42 -6.02 -4.20
C ASP A 65 10.12 -7.48 -4.60
N SER A 66 9.77 -7.71 -5.86
CA SER A 66 9.39 -9.03 -6.37
C SER A 66 9.61 -9.11 -7.87
N ASP A 67 10.09 -10.26 -8.38
CA ASP A 67 10.08 -10.56 -9.82
C ASP A 67 8.83 -11.39 -10.22
N ASP A 68 8.03 -11.81 -9.25
CA ASP A 68 6.78 -12.55 -9.43
C ASP A 68 5.59 -11.70 -8.99
N LYS A 69 5.04 -10.95 -9.96
CA LYS A 69 3.88 -10.06 -9.74
C LYS A 69 2.63 -10.85 -9.33
N ALA A 70 2.47 -12.08 -9.82
CA ALA A 70 1.30 -12.89 -9.50
C ALA A 70 1.30 -13.29 -8.02
N LYS A 71 2.44 -13.76 -7.48
CA LYS A 71 2.58 -14.05 -6.04
C LYS A 71 2.39 -12.81 -5.16
N LEU A 72 2.89 -11.65 -5.61
CA LEU A 72 2.65 -10.39 -4.91
C LEU A 72 1.16 -10.06 -4.85
N ILE A 73 0.43 -10.22 -5.96
CA ILE A 73 -1.03 -10.00 -5.98
C ILE A 73 -1.75 -10.96 -5.02
N GLU A 74 -1.38 -12.24 -4.97
CA GLU A 74 -1.98 -13.18 -4.01
C GLU A 74 -1.72 -12.79 -2.55
N LEU A 75 -0.50 -12.32 -2.22
CA LEU A 75 -0.20 -11.76 -0.90
C LEU A 75 -1.09 -10.54 -0.59
N LEU A 76 -1.25 -9.62 -1.54
CA LEU A 76 -2.02 -8.39 -1.36
C LEU A 76 -3.53 -8.63 -1.19
N LYS A 77 -4.06 -9.77 -1.65
CA LYS A 77 -5.45 -10.17 -1.36
C LYS A 77 -5.69 -10.44 0.14
N LEU A 78 -4.64 -10.71 0.91
CA LEU A 78 -4.72 -10.88 2.37
C LEU A 78 -4.68 -9.54 3.13
N HIS A 79 -4.48 -8.42 2.43
CA HIS A 79 -4.40 -7.12 3.07
C HIS A 79 -5.75 -6.71 3.67
N PRO A 80 -5.83 -6.23 4.93
CA PRO A 80 -7.10 -5.94 5.61
C PRO A 80 -8.00 -5.00 4.81
N VAL A 81 -7.44 -3.96 4.21
CA VAL A 81 -8.15 -3.06 3.29
C VAL A 81 -8.88 -3.83 2.18
N VAL A 82 -8.25 -4.81 1.52
CA VAL A 82 -8.92 -5.61 0.48
C VAL A 82 -10.00 -6.51 1.07
N LEU A 83 -9.73 -7.13 2.22
CA LEU A 83 -10.69 -8.01 2.90
C LEU A 83 -11.99 -7.28 3.31
N HIS A 84 -11.89 -5.98 3.59
CA HIS A 84 -13.03 -5.12 3.90
C HIS A 84 -13.64 -4.44 2.67
N GLY A 85 -13.32 -4.90 1.45
CA GLY A 85 -13.88 -4.36 0.20
C GLY A 85 -13.39 -2.95 -0.16
N CYS A 86 -12.29 -2.52 0.47
CA CYS A 86 -11.62 -1.25 0.20
C CYS A 86 -10.54 -1.46 -0.87
N SER A 87 -9.84 -0.39 -1.26
CA SER A 87 -8.99 -0.42 -2.46
C SER A 87 -7.52 -0.18 -2.17
N LEU A 88 -6.69 -0.85 -2.96
CA LEU A 88 -5.26 -0.62 -3.03
C LEU A 88 -4.90 -0.31 -4.49
N GLU A 89 -3.88 0.51 -4.69
CA GLU A 89 -3.29 0.74 -6.00
C GLU A 89 -1.85 0.20 -5.99
N LEU A 90 -1.55 -0.73 -6.91
CA LEU A 90 -0.22 -1.31 -7.04
C LEU A 90 0.50 -0.72 -8.25
N CYS A 91 1.46 0.16 -7.98
CA CYS A 91 2.28 0.82 -8.99
C CYS A 91 3.61 0.08 -9.16
N GLU A 92 4.00 -0.22 -10.39
CA GLU A 92 5.35 -0.69 -10.70
C GLU A 92 6.30 0.51 -10.75
N LEU A 93 7.48 0.38 -10.13
CA LEU A 93 8.52 1.39 -10.11
C LEU A 93 9.62 0.99 -11.11
N PRO A 94 9.79 1.74 -12.23
CA PRO A 94 10.86 1.49 -13.18
C PRO A 94 12.23 1.62 -12.53
N LYS A 95 13.18 0.79 -12.95
CA LYS A 95 14.58 0.94 -12.54
C LYS A 95 15.11 2.27 -13.10
N SER A 96 15.74 3.05 -12.23
CA SER A 96 16.51 4.24 -12.61
C SER A 96 17.91 3.85 -13.09
#